data_AF-A0A6G6A4W4-F1
#
_entry.id   AF-A0A6G6A4W4-F1
#
_cell.length_a   1.000
_cell.length_b   1.000
_cell.length_c   1.000
_cell.angle_alpha   90.00
_cell.angle_beta   90.00
_cell.angle_gamma   90.00
#
_symmetry.space_group_name_H-M   'P 1'
#
loop_
_entity.id
_entity.type
_entity.pdbx_description
1 polymer ?
#
loop_
_entity_poly.entity_id
_entity_poly.type
_entity_poly.pdbx_seq_one_letter_code
_entity_poly.pdbx_strand_id
1 'polypeptide(L)'
;MSEAAIKKYASGEARKILSAAMKGENNPIFGKTHSEETRAKQSAAMKGRTHSAETRKKISETKKGIARPEKAGKPAQKIEVFDIENNITTIYDSMHEAARETNIKYSVISMFIKNNQKKPYKGRYSFKKFEG
;
A
#
# COMPACT_ATOMS: atom_id res chain seq x y z
N MET A 1 -26.88 -18.74 34.60
CA MET A 1 -26.93 -17.33 34.14
C MET A 1 -28.03 -17.23 33.09
N SER A 2 -28.99 -16.29 33.25
CA SER A 2 -30.15 -16.17 32.35
C SER A 2 -29.78 -15.54 30.99
N GLU A 3 -30.55 -15.87 29.95
CA GLU A 3 -30.40 -15.37 28.58
C GLU A 3 -30.36 -13.82 28.50
N ALA A 4 -31.11 -13.16 29.38
CA ALA A 4 -31.13 -11.70 29.52
C ALA A 4 -29.79 -11.13 30.05
N ALA A 5 -29.08 -11.84 30.93
CA ALA A 5 -27.78 -11.42 31.43
C ALA A 5 -26.70 -11.52 30.35
N ILE A 6 -26.78 -12.55 29.50
CA ILE A 6 -25.88 -12.75 28.35
C ILE A 6 -26.05 -11.61 27.33
N LYS A 7 -27.30 -11.20 27.05
CA LYS A 7 -27.62 -10.12 26.11
C LYS A 7 -27.19 -8.73 26.58
N LYS A 8 -27.24 -8.44 27.89
CA LYS A 8 -26.80 -7.16 28.49
C LYS A 8 -25.28 -6.96 28.41
N TYR A 9 -24.50 -8.02 28.62
CA TYR A 9 -23.04 -8.01 28.45
C TYR A 9 -22.59 -7.99 26.99
N ALA A 10 -23.45 -8.45 26.07
CA ALA A 10 -23.26 -8.34 24.63
C ALA A 10 -23.67 -6.97 24.06
N SER A 11 -24.03 -5.97 24.90
CA SER A 11 -24.29 -4.61 24.42
C SER A 11 -22.99 -3.99 23.88
N GLY A 12 -23.08 -3.31 22.74
CA GLY A 12 -21.92 -2.66 22.11
C GLY A 12 -21.21 -1.67 23.04
N GLU A 13 -21.94 -1.10 24.01
CA GLU A 13 -21.41 -0.20 25.04
C GLU A 13 -20.60 -0.94 26.11
N ALA A 14 -21.12 -2.04 26.67
CA ALA A 14 -20.37 -2.86 27.62
C ALA A 14 -19.07 -3.38 27.00
N ARG A 15 -19.11 -3.77 25.72
CA ARG A 15 -17.93 -4.21 24.96
C ARG A 15 -16.90 -3.08 24.77
N LYS A 16 -17.35 -1.85 24.48
CA LYS A 16 -16.47 -0.68 24.35
C LYS A 16 -15.79 -0.34 25.68
N ILE A 17 -16.53 -0.36 26.79
CA ILE A 17 -16.01 -0.09 28.13
C ILE A 17 -14.95 -1.12 28.51
N LEU A 18 -15.24 -2.41 28.36
CA LEU A 18 -14.27 -3.49 28.62
C LEU A 18 -13.04 -3.40 27.72
N SER A 19 -13.23 -3.08 26.43
CA SER A 19 -12.13 -2.90 25.49
C SER A 19 -11.24 -1.72 25.85
N ALA A 20 -11.80 -0.63 26.37
CA ALA A 20 -11.04 0.52 26.83
C ALA A 20 -10.25 0.20 28.11
N ALA A 21 -10.88 -0.52 29.04
CA ALA A 21 -10.25 -0.92 30.30
C ALA A 21 -9.04 -1.84 30.10
N MET A 22 -9.10 -2.77 29.14
CA MET A 22 -8.04 -3.76 28.84
C MET A 22 -7.01 -3.29 27.80
N LYS A 23 -6.91 -1.99 27.52
CA LYS A 23 -5.97 -1.43 26.53
C LYS A 23 -4.64 -1.05 27.17
N GLY A 24 -3.54 -1.23 26.44
CA GLY A 24 -2.21 -0.82 26.91
C GLY A 24 -1.74 -1.63 28.13
N GLU A 25 -1.13 -0.95 29.10
CA GLU A 25 -0.57 -1.55 30.33
C GLU A 25 -1.57 -2.33 31.17
N ASN A 26 -2.85 -1.99 31.10
CA ASN A 26 -3.90 -2.71 31.81
C ASN A 26 -4.15 -4.12 31.27
N ASN A 27 -3.67 -4.44 30.06
CA ASN A 27 -3.79 -5.78 29.51
C ASN A 27 -2.86 -6.75 30.29
N PRO A 28 -3.36 -7.86 30.86
CA PRO A 28 -2.53 -8.81 31.61
C PRO A 28 -1.33 -9.41 30.84
N ILE A 29 -1.37 -9.35 29.52
CA ILE A 29 -0.28 -9.79 28.63
C ILE A 29 0.54 -8.64 28.04
N PHE A 30 0.32 -7.40 28.49
CA PHE A 30 1.13 -6.26 28.06
C PHE A 30 2.60 -6.46 28.42
N GLY A 31 3.50 -6.16 27.48
CA GLY A 31 4.95 -6.34 27.64
C GLY A 31 5.44 -7.80 27.64
N LYS A 32 4.56 -8.81 27.65
CA LYS A 32 4.95 -10.23 27.60
C LYS A 32 5.14 -10.70 26.16
N THR A 33 6.18 -11.50 25.93
CA THR A 33 6.44 -12.12 24.62
C THR A 33 6.05 -13.60 24.64
N HIS A 34 5.57 -14.11 23.51
CA HIS A 34 5.33 -15.54 23.34
C HIS A 34 6.66 -16.30 23.20
N SER A 35 6.69 -17.54 23.71
CA SER A 35 7.83 -18.44 23.49
C SER A 35 8.05 -18.71 22.00
N GLU A 36 9.29 -19.03 21.63
CA GLU A 36 9.64 -19.33 20.23
C GLU A 36 8.81 -20.48 19.65
N GLU A 37 8.59 -21.52 20.45
CA GLU A 37 7.75 -22.66 20.07
C GLU A 37 6.30 -22.23 19.75
N THR A 38 5.73 -21.33 20.55
CA THR A 38 4.37 -20.81 20.34
C THR A 38 4.31 -19.94 19.09
N ARG A 39 5.31 -19.09 18.88
CA ARG A 39 5.43 -18.26 17.67
C ARG A 39 5.57 -19.14 16.41
N ALA A 40 6.35 -20.21 16.48
CA ALA A 40 6.52 -21.16 15.39
C ALA A 40 5.20 -21.88 15.06
N LYS A 41 4.46 -22.36 16.07
CA LYS A 41 3.13 -22.98 15.90
C LYS A 41 2.12 -22.02 15.24
N GLN A 42 2.05 -20.78 15.72
CA GLN A 42 1.18 -19.74 15.13
C GLN A 42 1.57 -19.42 13.68
N SER A 43 2.88 -19.27 13.42
CA SER A 43 3.39 -19.00 12.07
C SER A 43 3.03 -20.14 11.11
N ALA A 44 3.26 -21.39 11.51
CA ALA A 44 2.93 -22.57 10.72
C ALA A 44 1.42 -22.65 10.39
N ALA A 45 0.56 -22.40 11.38
CA ALA A 45 -0.90 -22.40 11.18
C ALA A 45 -1.41 -21.28 10.26
N MET A 46 -0.70 -20.15 10.21
CA MET A 46 -1.06 -19.00 9.37
C MET A 46 -0.44 -19.04 7.98
N LYS A 47 0.63 -19.83 7.78
CA LYS A 47 1.33 -19.95 6.51
C LYS A 47 0.38 -20.46 5.42
N GLY A 48 0.35 -19.77 4.28
CA GLY A 48 -0.48 -20.14 3.13
C GLY A 48 -1.96 -19.75 3.23
N ARG A 49 -2.42 -19.18 4.35
CA ARG A 49 -3.78 -18.61 4.42
C ARG A 49 -3.89 -17.43 3.47
N THR A 50 -4.92 -17.45 2.63
CA THR A 50 -5.24 -16.32 1.74
C THR A 50 -6.71 -15.92 1.91
N HIS A 51 -7.01 -14.65 1.64
CA HIS A 51 -8.39 -14.16 1.65
C HIS A 51 -9.20 -14.79 0.52
N SER A 52 -10.48 -15.08 0.78
CA SER A 52 -11.43 -15.51 -0.25
C SER A 52 -11.66 -14.41 -1.29
N ALA A 53 -12.14 -14.78 -2.48
CA ALA A 53 -12.42 -13.83 -3.54
C ALA A 53 -13.41 -12.74 -3.11
N GLU A 54 -14.46 -13.11 -2.38
CA GLU A 54 -15.45 -12.16 -1.84
C GLU A 54 -14.84 -11.15 -0.87
N THR A 55 -14.00 -11.62 0.06
CA THR A 55 -13.33 -10.72 1.01
C THR A 55 -12.36 -9.79 0.29
N ARG A 56 -11.61 -10.28 -0.70
CA ARG A 56 -10.73 -9.43 -1.53
C ARG A 56 -11.53 -8.36 -2.27
N LYS A 57 -12.71 -8.72 -2.80
CA LYS A 57 -13.60 -7.77 -3.50
C LYS A 57 -14.06 -6.66 -2.55
N LYS A 58 -14.56 -7.01 -1.36
CA LYS A 58 -14.98 -6.02 -0.33
C LYS A 58 -13.83 -5.09 0.08
N ILE A 59 -12.61 -5.64 0.26
CA ILE A 59 -11.42 -4.82 0.56
C ILE A 59 -11.09 -3.87 -0.60
N SER A 60 -11.18 -4.35 -1.85
CA SER A 60 -10.92 -3.52 -3.02
C SER A 60 -11.94 -2.40 -3.17
N GLU A 61 -13.23 -2.67 -2.98
CA GLU A 61 -14.31 -1.69 -3.09
C GLU A 61 -14.19 -0.61 -2.02
N THR A 62 -13.94 -1.01 -0.77
CA THR A 62 -13.77 -0.06 0.34
C THR A 62 -12.54 0.82 0.18
N LYS A 63 -11.45 0.32 -0.40
CA LYS A 63 -10.21 1.09 -0.58
C LYS A 63 -10.14 1.89 -1.87
N LYS A 64 -11.05 1.66 -2.83
CA LYS A 64 -11.01 2.33 -4.13
C LYS A 64 -11.24 3.83 -3.94
N GLY A 65 -10.32 4.64 -4.46
CA GLY A 65 -10.41 6.11 -4.40
C GLY A 65 -10.02 6.74 -3.06
N ILE A 66 -9.70 5.95 -2.03
CA ILE A 66 -9.17 6.50 -0.77
C ILE A 66 -7.74 6.99 -1.02
N ALA A 67 -7.52 8.29 -0.84
CA ALA A 67 -6.21 8.91 -0.95
C ALA A 67 -5.25 8.33 0.10
N ARG A 68 -3.97 8.27 -0.25
CA ARG A 68 -2.94 7.85 0.70
C ARG A 68 -2.78 8.93 1.79
N PRO A 69 -2.56 8.55 3.05
CA PRO A 69 -2.27 9.53 4.09
C PRO A 69 -0.92 10.21 3.81
N GLU A 70 -0.79 11.48 4.19
CA GLU A 70 0.29 12.40 3.76
C GLU A 70 1.72 11.91 4.05
N LYS A 71 1.91 10.95 4.96
CA LYS A 71 3.22 10.41 5.35
C LYS A 71 3.45 8.96 4.93
N ALA A 72 2.54 8.37 4.15
CA ALA A 72 2.67 6.98 3.72
C ALA A 72 3.40 6.84 2.37
N GLY A 73 4.64 6.36 2.43
CA GLY A 73 5.43 5.99 1.26
C GLY A 73 6.00 7.19 0.51
N LYS A 74 6.53 6.92 -0.69
CA LYS A 74 7.06 7.96 -1.58
C LYS A 74 5.95 8.45 -2.53
N PRO A 75 5.77 9.78 -2.72
CA PRO A 75 4.80 10.30 -3.67
C PRO A 75 5.17 9.93 -5.11
N ALA A 76 4.24 10.14 -6.04
CA ALA A 76 4.53 10.02 -7.45
C ALA A 76 5.68 10.98 -7.82
N GLN A 77 6.62 10.49 -8.63
CA GLN A 77 7.75 11.27 -9.10
C GLN A 77 7.40 11.87 -10.45
N LYS A 78 7.41 13.19 -10.53
CA LYS A 78 7.30 13.91 -11.80
C LYS A 78 8.47 13.58 -12.71
N ILE A 79 8.24 13.51 -14.01
CA ILE A 79 9.27 13.21 -15.00
C ILE A 79 9.17 14.10 -16.22
N GLU A 80 10.33 14.38 -16.81
CA GLU A 80 10.48 15.05 -18.09
C GLU A 80 10.70 14.00 -19.17
N VAL A 81 9.90 14.08 -20.23
CA VAL A 81 10.05 13.25 -21.43
C VAL A 81 10.36 14.17 -22.59
N PHE A 82 11.52 13.99 -23.21
CA PHE A 82 11.91 14.70 -24.42
C PHE A 82 11.67 13.80 -25.64
N ASP A 83 10.82 14.25 -26.56
CA ASP A 83 10.60 13.63 -27.88
C ASP A 83 11.48 14.33 -28.92
N ILE A 84 12.46 13.59 -29.45
CA ILE A 84 13.42 14.09 -30.44
C ILE A 84 12.76 14.40 -31.78
N GLU A 85 11.74 13.63 -32.19
CA GLU A 85 11.09 13.82 -33.50
C GLU A 85 10.33 15.14 -33.56
N ASN A 86 9.65 15.48 -32.47
CA ASN A 86 8.84 16.69 -32.39
C ASN A 86 9.59 17.86 -31.75
N ASN A 87 10.79 17.60 -31.19
CA ASN A 87 11.57 18.56 -30.39
C ASN A 87 10.77 19.16 -29.22
N ILE A 88 9.93 18.35 -28.58
CA ILE A 88 9.04 18.77 -27.48
C ILE A 88 9.49 18.10 -26.19
N THR A 89 9.50 18.88 -25.11
CA THR A 89 9.65 18.36 -23.74
C THR A 89 8.31 18.44 -23.02
N THR A 90 7.83 17.29 -22.54
CA THR A 90 6.57 17.21 -21.78
C THR A 90 6.88 16.78 -20.35
N ILE A 91 6.27 17.48 -19.39
CA ILE A 91 6.38 17.18 -17.96
C ILE A 91 5.14 16.39 -17.55
N TYR A 92 5.37 15.22 -16.96
CA TYR A 92 4.32 14.34 -16.44
C TYR A 92 4.35 14.29 -14.92
N ASP A 93 3.18 14.16 -14.29
CA ASP A 93 3.07 14.03 -12.84
C ASP A 93 3.50 12.63 -12.36
N SER A 94 3.54 11.65 -13.27
CA SER A 94 3.98 10.28 -12.98
C SER A 94 4.60 9.58 -14.18
N MET A 95 5.58 8.71 -13.93
CA MET A 95 6.09 7.75 -14.92
C MET A 95 4.99 6.88 -15.57
N HIS A 96 3.89 6.60 -14.85
CA HIS A 96 2.77 5.83 -15.40
C HIS A 96 1.90 6.63 -16.37
N GLU A 97 1.86 7.95 -16.19
CA GLU A 97 1.15 8.85 -17.09
C GLU A 97 1.89 8.95 -18.42
N ALA A 98 3.19 9.24 -18.36
CA ALA A 98 4.07 9.19 -19.53
C ALA A 98 4.01 7.84 -20.26
N ALA A 99 3.98 6.72 -19.51
CA ALA A 99 3.90 5.40 -20.09
C ALA A 99 2.63 5.19 -20.94
N ARG A 100 1.49 5.75 -20.50
CA ARG A 100 0.22 5.66 -21.23
C ARG A 100 0.24 6.51 -22.49
N GLU A 101 0.74 7.74 -22.41
CA GLU A 101 0.75 8.66 -23.54
C GLU A 101 1.78 8.30 -24.61
N THR A 102 2.99 7.95 -24.19
CA THR A 102 4.07 7.57 -25.12
C THR A 102 3.94 6.14 -25.62
N ASN A 103 3.01 5.35 -25.06
CA ASN A 103 2.89 3.91 -25.29
C ASN A 103 4.21 3.13 -24.99
N ILE A 104 5.00 3.63 -24.03
CA ILE A 104 6.24 3.00 -23.58
C ILE A 104 5.99 2.37 -22.22
N LYS A 105 6.40 1.11 -22.06
CA LYS A 105 6.21 0.41 -20.78
C LYS A 105 6.86 1.18 -19.64
N TYR A 106 6.13 1.31 -18.53
CA TYR A 106 6.63 1.91 -17.28
C TYR A 106 8.00 1.35 -16.86
N SER A 107 8.20 0.03 -17.03
CA SER A 107 9.47 -0.63 -16.68
C SER A 107 10.66 -0.05 -17.44
N VAL A 108 10.48 0.34 -18.71
CA VAL A 108 11.51 0.96 -19.54
C VAL A 108 11.81 2.36 -19.03
N ILE A 109 10.79 3.19 -18.84
CA ILE A 109 10.95 4.55 -18.32
C ILE A 109 11.66 4.54 -16.95
N SER A 110 11.21 3.66 -16.05
CA SER A 110 11.82 3.48 -14.73
C SER A 110 13.28 3.01 -14.83
N MET A 111 13.57 2.07 -15.73
CA MET A 111 14.93 1.55 -15.94
C MET A 111 15.87 2.64 -16.47
N PHE A 112 15.43 3.46 -17.42
CA PHE A 112 16.23 4.54 -17.99
C PHE A 112 16.61 5.57 -16.93
N ILE A 113 15.64 5.95 -16.10
CA ILE A 113 15.85 6.90 -15.01
C ILE A 113 16.76 6.31 -13.92
N LYS A 114 16.58 5.04 -13.54
CA LYS A 114 17.40 4.39 -12.51
C LYS A 114 18.85 4.20 -12.94
N ASN A 115 19.07 3.87 -14.21
CA ASN A 115 20.41 3.59 -14.75
C ASN A 115 21.07 4.85 -15.34
N ASN A 116 20.44 6.02 -15.24
CA ASN A 116 20.90 7.28 -15.81
C ASN A 116 21.27 7.15 -17.30
N GLN A 117 20.40 6.48 -18.09
CA GLN A 117 20.68 6.22 -19.50
C GLN A 117 20.58 7.51 -20.33
N LYS A 118 21.69 7.90 -20.95
CA LYS A 118 21.76 9.07 -21.85
C LYS A 118 21.29 8.77 -23.27
N LYS A 119 21.40 7.51 -23.70
CA LYS A 119 20.97 7.11 -25.04
C LYS A 119 19.45 7.15 -25.10
N PRO A 120 18.83 7.78 -26.11
CA PRO A 120 17.38 7.80 -26.24
C PRO A 120 16.82 6.41 -26.50
N TYR A 121 15.67 6.12 -25.90
CA TYR A 121 14.91 4.91 -26.16
C TYR A 121 14.43 4.91 -27.62
N LYS A 122 14.82 3.86 -28.35
CA LYS A 122 14.57 3.71 -29.79
C LYS A 122 15.01 4.92 -30.63
N GLY A 123 15.97 5.72 -30.17
CA GLY A 123 16.40 6.91 -30.90
C GLY A 123 15.44 8.11 -30.82
N ARG A 124 14.33 8.00 -30.06
CA ARG A 124 13.26 9.01 -30.05
C ARG A 124 13.03 9.68 -28.70
N TYR A 125 13.01 8.90 -27.62
CA TYR A 125 12.59 9.43 -26.31
C TYR A 125 13.72 9.42 -25.28
N SER A 126 13.91 10.54 -24.59
CA SER A 126 14.80 10.65 -23.45
C SER A 126 14.01 10.94 -22.18
N PHE A 127 14.42 10.36 -21.05
CA PHE A 127 13.70 10.44 -19.78
C PHE A 127 14.59 11.03 -18.69
N LYS A 128 14.09 12.04 -17.97
CA LYS A 128 14.77 12.62 -16.81
C LYS A 128 13.78 12.76 -15.65
N LYS A 129 14.29 12.70 -14.41
CA LYS A 129 13.49 13.12 -13.27
C LYS A 129 13.31 14.63 -13.35
N PHE A 130 12.09 15.08 -13.09
CA PHE A 130 11.83 16.50 -12.90
C PHE A 130 12.41 16.91 -11.54
N GLU A 131 13.40 17.78 -11.56
CA GLU A 131 13.96 18.42 -10.37
C GLU A 131 13.39 19.84 -10.37
N GLY A 132 12.30 20.01 -9.61
CA GLY A 132 11.69 21.31 -9.33
C GLY A 132 12.34 22.02 -8.16
#